data_AF-A0A936BTV0-F1
#
_entry.id   AF-A0A936BTV0-F1
#
_cell.length_a   1.000
_cell.length_b   1.000
_cell.length_c   1.000
_cell.angle_alpha   90.00
_cell.angle_beta   90.00
_cell.angle_gamma   90.00
#
_symmetry.space_group_name_H-M   'P 1'
#
loop_
_entity.id
_entity.type
_entity.pdbx_description
1 polymer ?
#
loop_
_entity_poly.entity_id
_entity_poly.type
_entity_poly.pdbx_seq_one_letter_code
_entity_poly.pdbx_strand_id
1 'polypeptide(L)' 'MTDRSTNLGGYIRAVRARTFMLIGDPEQAITELEATLQLPYAMTPAWLRIDPNFASLKGNPRFERLRASP' A
#
# COMPACT_ATOMS: atom_id res chain seq x y z
N MET A 1 14.53 -5.10 -16.51
CA MET A 1 15.50 -4.27 -15.75
C MET A 1 14.70 -3.11 -15.18
N THR A 2 14.28 -3.18 -13.92
CA THR A 2 13.40 -2.15 -13.32
C THR A 2 14.22 -0.87 -13.09
N ASP A 3 13.77 0.25 -13.64
CA ASP A 3 14.44 1.54 -13.47
C ASP A 3 14.51 1.92 -11.97
N ARG A 4 15.70 2.38 -11.55
CA ARG A 4 16.00 2.75 -10.15
C ARG A 4 15.10 3.90 -9.68
N SER A 5 14.68 4.78 -10.60
CA SER A 5 13.76 5.88 -10.28
C SER A 5 12.36 5.37 -9.88
N THR A 6 11.87 4.32 -10.54
CA THR A 6 10.53 3.77 -10.31
C THR A 6 10.44 2.99 -9.00
N ASN A 7 11.52 2.31 -8.62
CA ASN A 7 11.62 1.63 -7.32
C ASN A 7 11.58 2.61 -6.13
N LEU A 8 12.20 3.79 -6.25
CA LEU A 8 12.18 4.79 -5.18
C LEU A 8 10.77 5.39 -5.00
N GLY A 9 10.04 5.64 -6.10
CA GLY A 9 8.67 6.13 -6.05
C GLY A 9 7.72 5.19 -5.31
N GLY A 10 7.78 3.89 -5.61
CA GLY A 10 6.98 2.88 -4.91
C GLY A 10 7.33 2.75 -3.43
N TYR A 11 8.62 2.79 -3.10
CA TYR A 11 9.09 2.76 -1.71
C TYR A 11 8.56 3.96 -0.90
N ILE A 12 8.69 5.19 -1.43
CA ILE A 12 8.24 6.40 -0.72
C ILE A 12 6.73 6.36 -0.45
N ARG A 13 5.94 5.90 -1.41
CA ARG A 13 4.49 5.78 -1.24
C ARG A 13 4.13 4.70 -0.21
N ALA A 14 4.80 3.56 -0.22
CA ALA A 14 4.63 2.52 0.78
C ALA A 14 4.98 3.00 2.21
N VAL A 15 6.02 3.82 2.35
CA VAL A 15 6.37 4.45 3.64
C VAL A 15 5.28 5.44 4.05
N ARG A 16 4.80 6.28 3.13
CA ARG A 16 3.75 7.26 3.41
C ARG A 16 2.43 6.60 3.83
N ALA A 17 2.06 5.49 3.19
CA ALA A 17 0.90 4.69 3.61
C ALA A 17 1.01 4.29 5.09
N ARG A 18 2.15 3.74 5.51
CA ARG A 18 2.41 3.37 6.91
C ARG A 18 2.38 4.59 7.85
N THR A 19 2.94 5.73 7.42
CA THR A 19 2.88 6.98 8.20
C THR A 19 1.45 7.45 8.44
N PHE A 20 0.61 7.45 7.40
CA PHE A 20 -0.80 7.83 7.52
C PHE A 20 -1.57 6.92 8.48
N MET A 21 -1.27 5.62 8.48
CA MET A 21 -1.83 4.70 9.48
C MET A 21 -1.44 5.06 10.91
N LEU A 22 -0.17 5.44 11.14
CA LEU A 22 0.33 5.77 12.47
C LEU A 22 -0.28 7.06 13.03
N ILE A 23 -0.64 8.03 12.17
CA ILE A 23 -1.28 9.28 12.59
C ILE A 23 -2.82 9.20 12.58
N GLY A 24 -3.40 8.02 12.34
CA GLY A 24 -4.85 7.81 12.39
C GLY A 24 -5.61 8.28 11.15
N ASP A 25 -4.96 8.33 9.99
CA ASP A 25 -5.58 8.69 8.69
C ASP A 25 -5.63 7.47 7.74
N PRO A 26 -6.59 6.54 7.94
CA PRO A 26 -6.66 5.32 7.15
C PRO A 26 -7.05 5.57 5.69
N GLU A 27 -7.78 6.65 5.38
CA GLU A 27 -8.19 6.95 4.01
C GLU A 27 -7.01 7.41 3.15
N GLN A 28 -6.14 8.25 3.70
CA GLN A 28 -4.91 8.63 3.00
C GLN A 28 -3.91 7.46 2.90
N ALA A 29 -3.87 6.59 3.91
CA ALA A 29 -3.09 5.36 3.82
C ALA A 29 -3.53 4.50 2.63
N ILE A 30 -4.85 4.30 2.46
CA ILE A 30 -5.40 3.52 1.35
C ILE A 30 -5.13 4.18 0.00
N THR A 31 -5.25 5.50 -0.11
CA THR A 31 -4.91 6.24 -1.34
C THR A 31 -3.45 6.02 -1.76
N GLU A 32 -2.51 6.00 -0.82
CA GLU A 32 -1.11 5.69 -1.13
C GLU A 32 -0.88 4.23 -1.51
N LEU A 33 -1.62 3.29 -0.92
CA LEU A 33 -1.56 1.87 -1.30
C LEU A 33 -2.09 1.66 -2.72
N GLU A 34 -3.21 2.29 -3.08
CA GLU A 34 -3.75 2.27 -4.45
C GLU A 34 -2.69 2.71 -5.46
N ALA A 35 -2.03 3.85 -5.21
CA ALA A 35 -0.98 4.35 -6.09
C ALA A 35 0.28 3.48 -6.09
N THR A 36 0.65 2.89 -4.95
CA THR A 36 1.82 1.99 -4.85
C THR A 36 1.63 0.74 -5.71
N LEU A 37 0.45 0.14 -5.69
CA LEU A 37 0.14 -1.08 -6.43
C LEU A 37 0.09 -0.89 -7.95
N GLN A 38 0.01 0.35 -8.44
CA GLN A 38 0.08 0.68 -9.88
C GLN A 38 1.52 0.86 -10.38
N LEU A 39 2.51 0.92 -9.49
CA LEU A 39 3.91 1.11 -9.86
C LEU A 39 4.61 -0.25 -10.02
N PRO A 40 5.61 -0.39 -10.92
CA PRO A 40 6.47 -1.56 -10.97
C PRO A 40 7.41 -1.55 -9.76
N TYR A 41 6.86 -1.91 -8.60
CA TYR A 41 7.49 -1.94 -7.29
C TYR A 41 7.17 -3.27 -6.60
N ALA A 42 7.97 -3.66 -5.61
CA ALA A 42 7.91 -4.98 -4.97
C ALA A 42 6.62 -5.25 -4.16
N MET A 43 5.82 -4.22 -3.86
CA MET A 43 4.59 -4.38 -3.09
C MET A 43 3.45 -4.85 -3.99
N THR A 44 2.90 -6.03 -3.68
CA THR A 44 1.79 -6.66 -4.41
C THR A 44 0.54 -6.73 -3.54
N PRO A 45 -0.65 -7.01 -4.11
CA PRO A 45 -1.86 -7.31 -3.33
C PRO A 45 -1.68 -8.42 -2.29
N ALA A 46 -0.87 -9.43 -2.61
CA ALA A 46 -0.52 -10.51 -1.68
C ALA A 46 0.22 -10.01 -0.43
N TRP A 47 1.06 -8.98 -0.58
CA TRP A 47 1.74 -8.35 0.54
C TRP A 47 0.77 -7.72 1.55
N LEU A 48 -0.32 -7.10 1.05
CA LEU A 48 -1.35 -6.49 1.91
C LEU A 48 -2.11 -7.51 2.76
N ARG A 49 -2.14 -8.78 2.33
CA ARG A 49 -2.80 -9.86 3.07
C ARG A 49 -1.97 -10.38 4.24
N ILE A 50 -0.64 -10.31 4.15
CA ILE A 50 0.28 -10.93 5.12
C ILE A 50 0.95 -9.93 6.07
N ASP A 51 1.10 -8.66 5.68
CA ASP A 51 1.77 -7.66 6.51
C ASP A 51 0.84 -7.18 7.64
N PRO A 52 1.18 -7.45 8.92
CA PRO A 52 0.33 -7.11 10.06
C PRO A 52 0.19 -5.60 10.27
N ASN A 53 1.07 -4.77 9.69
CA ASN A 53 0.95 -3.32 9.77
C ASN A 53 -0.38 -2.84 9.19
N PHE A 54 -0.96 -3.56 8.22
CA PHE A 54 -2.24 -3.19 7.61
C PHE A 54 -3.47 -3.70 8.35
N ALA A 55 -3.30 -4.30 9.54
CA ALA A 55 -4.41 -4.88 10.28
C ALA A 55 -5.52 -3.88 10.64
N SER A 56 -5.18 -2.61 10.92
CA SER A 56 -6.16 -1.57 11.25
C SER A 56 -6.99 -1.09 10.06
N LEU A 57 -6.61 -1.44 8.82
CA LEU A 57 -7.38 -1.12 7.61
C LEU A 57 -8.44 -2.18 7.27
N LYS A 58 -8.42 -3.34 7.96
CA LYS A 58 -9.39 -4.43 7.72
C LYS A 58 -10.82 -3.95 7.95
N GLY A 59 -11.73 -4.37 7.08
CA GLY A 59 -13.12 -3.93 7.09
C GLY A 59 -13.39 -2.64 6.31
N ASN A 60 -12.35 -1.88 5.90
CA ASN A 60 -12.52 -0.80 4.93
C ASN A 60 -12.78 -1.38 3.52
N PRO A 61 -13.91 -1.06 2.85
CA PRO A 61 -14.25 -1.64 1.55
C PRO A 61 -13.25 -1.35 0.43
N ARG A 62 -12.49 -0.24 0.49
CA ARG A 62 -11.42 0.04 -0.48
C ARG A 62 -10.23 -0.88 -0.23
N PHE A 63 -9.81 -1.02 1.02
CA PHE A 63 -8.70 -1.89 1.38
C PHE A 63 -8.96 -3.37 1.08
N GLU A 64 -10.17 -3.87 1.35
CA GLU A 64 -10.52 -5.26 1.03
C GLU A 64 -10.47 -5.54 -0.48
N ARG A 65 -10.87 -4.57 -1.33
CA ARG A 65 -10.71 -4.68 -2.79
C ARG A 65 -9.25 -4.81 -3.20
N LEU A 66 -8.35 -4.00 -2.61
CA LEU A 66 -6.92 -4.09 -2.92
C LEU A 66 -6.32 -5.43 -2.53
N ARG A 67 -6.73 -6.00 -1.38
CA ARG A 67 -6.24 -7.31 -0.91
C ARG A 67 -6.74 -8.48 -1.75
N ALA A 68 -7.92 -8.34 -2.35
CA ALA A 68 -8.54 -9.36 -3.19
C ALA A 68 -8.04 -9.33 -4.64
N SER A 69 -7.34 -8.26 -5.05
CA SER A 69 -6.75 -8.17 -6.38
C SER A 69 -5.74 -9.31 -6.63
N PRO A 70 -5.67 -9.83 -7.88
CA PRO A 70 -4.72 -10.86 -8.27
C PRO A 70 -3.25 -10.46 -8.00
#